data_AF-K2Q9G5-F1
#
_entry.id   AF-K2Q9G5-F1
#
_cell.length_a   1.000
_cell.length_b   1.000
_cell.length_c   1.000
_cell.angle_alpha   90.00
_cell.angle_beta   90.00
_cell.angle_gamma   90.00
#
_symmetry.space_group_name_H-M   'P 1'
#
loop_
_entity.id
_entity.type
_entity.pdbx_description
1 polymer ?
#
loop_
_entity_poly.entity_id
_entity_poly.type
_entity_poly.pdbx_seq_one_letter_code
_entity_poly.pdbx_strand_id
1 'polypeptide(L)'
;MSKKEKPSPLKKLLKAWTATGPEDRQAFLDLVAAELRARASVSPVSSATEPIPDDAAALIANGRYLLPSTIERVEAVMRARKLSPSGVMAELGFSSRDASLTRALAMKAALRLSVIAALAEWLAAHEADG
;
A
#
# COMPACT_ATOMS: atom_id res chain seq x y z
N MET A 1 17.44 -33.47 13.77
CA MET A 1 16.55 -33.78 12.63
C MET A 1 15.89 -32.49 12.15
N SER A 2 16.44 -31.86 11.11
CA SER A 2 15.98 -30.57 10.60
C SER A 2 14.59 -30.69 9.97
N LYS A 3 13.60 -30.00 10.55
CA LYS A 3 12.25 -29.91 9.99
C LYS A 3 12.36 -29.13 8.67
N LYS A 4 12.22 -29.80 7.52
CA LYS A 4 12.14 -29.16 6.21
C LYS A 4 11.00 -28.15 6.23
N GLU A 5 11.33 -26.86 6.18
CA GLU A 5 10.34 -25.78 6.14
C GLU A 5 9.50 -25.93 4.87
N LYS A 6 8.17 -25.92 5.03
CA LYS A 6 7.26 -25.96 3.89
C LYS A 6 7.52 -24.72 3.03
N PRO A 7 7.77 -24.86 1.71
CA PRO A 7 8.03 -23.72 0.85
C PRO A 7 6.81 -22.80 0.88
N SER A 8 7.05 -21.53 1.18
CA SER A 8 6.00 -20.52 1.22
C SER A 8 5.27 -20.47 -0.13
N PRO A 9 3.98 -20.08 -0.15
CA PRO A 9 3.22 -19.93 -1.38
C PRO A 9 3.96 -19.10 -2.45
N LEU A 10 4.68 -18.05 -2.03
CA LEU A 10 5.54 -17.25 -2.91
C LEU A 10 6.68 -18.05 -3.55
N LYS A 11 7.37 -18.93 -2.79
CA LYS A 11 8.42 -19.78 -3.35
C LYS A 11 7.87 -20.79 -4.35
N LYS A 12 6.65 -21.29 -4.14
CA LYS A 12 5.96 -22.17 -5.09
C LYS A 12 5.60 -21.43 -6.38
N LEU A 13 5.04 -20.22 -6.24
CA LEU A 13 4.71 -19.37 -7.38
C LEU A 13 5.96 -19.01 -8.18
N LEU A 14 7.03 -18.60 -7.51
CA LEU A 14 8.31 -18.26 -8.16
C LEU A 14 8.87 -19.45 -8.94
N LYS A 15 8.85 -20.65 -8.36
CA LYS A 15 9.32 -21.87 -9.04
C LYS A 15 8.49 -22.20 -10.27
N ALA A 16 7.16 -22.13 -10.16
CA ALA A 16 6.26 -22.36 -11.28
C ALA A 16 6.51 -21.31 -12.38
N TRP A 17 6.56 -20.03 -12.00
CA TRP A 17 6.84 -18.91 -12.89
C TRP A 17 8.14 -19.11 -13.68
N THR A 18 9.23 -19.49 -13.01
CA THR A 18 10.53 -19.71 -13.67
C THR A 18 10.54 -20.93 -14.58
N ALA A 19 9.71 -21.94 -14.31
CA ALA A 19 9.61 -23.16 -15.11
C ALA A 19 8.70 -23.01 -16.33
N THR A 20 7.81 -22.01 -16.31
CA THR A 20 6.86 -21.71 -17.38
C THR A 20 7.52 -20.90 -18.51
N GLY A 21 7.13 -21.16 -19.77
CA GLY A 21 7.64 -20.47 -20.96
C GLY A 21 7.17 -19.01 -21.07
N PRO A 22 7.78 -18.21 -21.96
CA PRO A 22 7.45 -16.79 -22.10
C PRO A 22 6.00 -16.53 -22.54
N GLU A 23 5.43 -17.40 -23.38
CA GLU A 23 4.05 -17.28 -23.88
C GLU A 23 3.01 -17.51 -22.77
N ASP A 24 3.19 -18.58 -22.00
CA ASP A 24 2.33 -18.90 -20.85
C ASP A 24 2.40 -17.82 -19.76
N ARG A 25 3.58 -17.21 -19.55
CA ARG A 25 3.73 -16.06 -18.64
C ARG A 25 2.94 -14.85 -19.16
N GLN A 26 3.01 -14.58 -20.47
CA GLN A 26 2.29 -13.47 -21.08
C GLN A 26 0.77 -13.67 -20.97
N ALA A 27 0.28 -14.86 -21.27
CA ALA A 27 -1.14 -15.21 -21.13
C ALA A 27 -1.64 -15.03 -19.68
N PHE A 28 -0.83 -15.37 -18.68
CA PHE A 28 -1.16 -15.11 -17.29
C PHE A 28 -1.23 -13.61 -16.97
N LEU A 29 -0.27 -12.80 -17.47
CA LEU A 29 -0.29 -11.34 -17.28
C LEU A 29 -1.51 -10.70 -17.95
N ASP A 30 -1.88 -11.16 -19.15
CA ASP A 30 -3.06 -10.69 -19.86
C ASP A 30 -4.35 -10.99 -19.07
N LEU A 31 -4.43 -12.17 -18.44
CA LEU A 31 -5.54 -12.55 -17.57
C LEU A 31 -5.63 -11.66 -16.32
N VAL A 32 -4.50 -11.40 -15.64
CA VAL A 32 -4.46 -10.49 -14.47
C VAL A 32 -4.85 -9.07 -14.86
N ALA A 33 -4.35 -8.56 -16.00
CA ALA A 33 -4.72 -7.24 -16.50
C ALA A 33 -6.21 -7.13 -16.83
N ALA A 34 -6.80 -8.18 -17.41
CA ALA A 34 -8.24 -8.26 -17.66
C ALA A 34 -9.04 -8.25 -16.35
N GLU A 35 -8.60 -8.97 -15.32
CA GLU A 35 -9.27 -9.01 -14.01
C GLU A 35 -9.24 -7.64 -13.30
N LEU A 36 -8.11 -6.93 -13.37
CA LEU A 36 -7.98 -5.57 -12.86
C LEU A 36 -8.92 -4.60 -13.57
N ARG A 37 -9.01 -4.68 -14.90
CA ARG A 37 -9.94 -3.86 -15.69
C ARG A 37 -11.39 -4.17 -15.34
N ALA A 38 -11.75 -5.44 -15.19
CA ALA A 38 -13.09 -5.88 -14.81
C ALA A 38 -13.50 -5.33 -13.43
N ARG A 39 -12.57 -5.30 -12.47
CA ARG A 39 -12.78 -4.69 -11.15
C ARG A 39 -12.93 -3.16 -11.21
N ALA A 40 -12.21 -2.49 -12.11
CA ALA A 40 -12.35 -1.04 -12.31
C ALA A 40 -13.68 -0.66 -12.98
N SER A 41 -14.22 -1.51 -13.85
CA SER A 41 -15.47 -1.26 -14.59
C SER A 41 -16.76 -1.35 -13.76
N VAL A 42 -16.70 -1.59 -12.45
CA VAL A 42 -17.90 -1.63 -11.57
C VAL A 42 -18.24 -0.28 -10.93
N SER A 43 -17.53 0.80 -11.28
CA SER A 43 -17.92 2.18 -10.92
C SER A 43 -18.41 2.94 -12.15
N PRO A 44 -19.70 3.30 -12.24
CA PRO A 44 -20.16 4.24 -13.25
C PRO A 44 -20.03 5.64 -12.67
N VAL A 45 -18.92 6.35 -12.93
CA VAL A 45 -18.91 7.81 -12.84
C VAL A 45 -18.19 8.40 -14.04
N SER A 46 -18.94 9.27 -14.71
CA SER A 46 -18.69 10.08 -15.89
C SER A 46 -17.25 10.49 -16.20
N SER A 47 -16.99 10.48 -17.50
CA SER A 47 -16.12 11.37 -18.26
C SER A 47 -15.75 12.68 -17.54
N ALA A 48 -14.49 12.79 -17.14
CA ALA A 48 -13.72 14.01 -17.20
C ALA A 48 -12.26 13.60 -17.37
N THR A 49 -11.54 14.31 -18.23
CA THR A 49 -10.10 14.21 -18.41
C THR A 49 -9.39 14.25 -17.05
N GLU A 50 -8.95 13.10 -16.55
CA GLU A 50 -7.99 13.05 -15.44
C GLU A 50 -6.59 12.76 -16.01
N PRO A 51 -5.58 13.54 -15.63
CA PRO A 51 -4.20 13.23 -15.98
C PRO A 51 -3.86 11.89 -15.35
N ILE A 52 -3.17 11.04 -16.11
CA ILE A 52 -2.57 9.79 -15.64
C ILE A 52 -1.80 10.15 -14.36
N PRO A 53 -2.20 9.67 -13.17
CA PRO A 53 -1.40 9.92 -11.98
C PRO A 53 -0.10 9.15 -12.18
N ASP A 54 1.01 9.79 -11.86
CA ASP A 54 2.29 9.14 -11.53
C ASP A 54 2.07 8.27 -10.27
N ASP A 55 1.27 7.21 -10.39
CA ASP A 55 0.55 6.55 -9.28
C ASP A 55 1.44 5.60 -8.46
N ALA A 56 2.72 5.50 -8.81
CA ALA A 56 3.71 4.88 -7.92
C ALA A 56 3.95 5.75 -6.67
N ALA A 57 3.74 7.08 -6.76
CA ALA A 57 3.83 8.00 -5.63
C ALA A 57 2.52 8.10 -4.82
N ALA A 58 1.37 7.81 -5.41
CA ALA A 58 0.06 7.87 -4.74
C ALA A 58 -0.35 6.55 -4.05
N LEU A 59 0.24 5.41 -4.45
CA LEU A 59 0.05 4.14 -3.74
C LEU A 59 0.76 4.13 -2.38
N ILE A 60 0.02 4.53 -1.33
CA ILE A 60 0.55 4.57 0.03
C ILE A 60 0.50 3.21 0.76
N ALA A 61 -0.34 2.27 0.31
CA ALA A 61 -0.53 0.97 0.96
C ALA A 61 -0.78 -0.17 -0.05
N ASN A 62 -0.23 -1.35 0.24
CA ASN A 62 -0.58 -2.60 -0.44
C ASN A 62 -1.65 -3.31 0.40
N GLY A 63 -2.90 -3.07 0.03
CA GLY A 63 -4.07 -3.52 0.80
C GLY A 63 -4.14 -2.82 2.16
N ARG A 64 -3.74 -3.53 3.21
CA ARG A 64 -3.78 -3.02 4.60
C ARG A 64 -2.41 -2.66 5.16
N TYR A 65 -1.36 -2.88 4.40
CA TYR A 65 0.02 -2.67 4.85
C TYR A 65 0.60 -1.45 4.15
N LEU A 66 1.20 -0.54 4.91
CA LEU A 66 1.88 0.61 4.33
C LEU A 66 3.07 0.14 3.48
N LEU A 67 3.32 0.80 2.36
CA LEU A 67 4.54 0.58 1.61
C LEU A 67 5.74 1.07 2.43
N PRO A 68 6.93 0.45 2.26
CA PRO A 68 8.15 0.94 2.89
C PRO A 68 8.44 2.42 2.58
N SER A 69 8.22 2.84 1.33
CA SER A 69 8.37 4.24 0.90
C SER A 69 7.42 5.19 1.64
N THR A 70 6.18 4.76 1.88
CA THR A 70 5.20 5.54 2.66
C THR A 70 5.63 5.69 4.12
N ILE A 71 6.21 4.64 4.71
CA ILE A 71 6.70 4.71 6.10
C ILE A 71 7.80 5.78 6.20
N GLU A 72 8.75 5.78 5.28
CA GLU A 72 9.84 6.78 5.24
C GLU A 72 9.31 8.21 5.09
N ARG A 73 8.31 8.39 4.21
CA ARG A 73 7.61 9.66 3.99
C ARG A 73 6.89 10.16 5.26
N VAL A 74 6.10 9.30 5.90
CA VAL A 74 5.42 9.63 7.16
C VAL A 74 6.44 10.00 8.25
N GLU A 75 7.53 9.24 8.36
CA GLU A 75 8.60 9.52 9.32
C GLU A 75 9.32 10.85 9.03
N ALA A 76 9.48 11.21 7.75
CA ALA A 76 10.06 12.49 7.35
C ALA A 76 9.18 13.67 7.79
N VAL A 77 7.88 13.61 7.50
CA VAL A 77 6.92 14.64 7.94
C VAL A 77 6.85 14.71 9.47
N MET A 78 6.81 13.55 10.14
CA MET A 78 6.83 13.48 11.61
C MET A 78 8.08 14.15 12.20
N ARG A 79 9.26 13.91 11.61
CA ARG A 79 10.52 14.52 12.07
C ARG A 79 10.55 16.03 11.83
N ALA A 80 10.11 16.48 10.65
CA ALA A 80 10.05 17.90 10.30
C ALA A 80 9.12 18.67 11.26
N ARG A 81 7.96 18.08 11.60
CA ARG A 81 6.94 18.71 12.45
C ARG A 81 7.04 18.34 13.94
N LYS A 82 8.04 17.52 14.33
CA LYS A 82 8.22 16.97 15.69
C LYS A 82 6.96 16.26 16.24
N LEU A 83 6.25 15.54 15.36
CA LEU A 83 5.04 14.80 15.71
C LEU A 83 5.37 13.37 16.16
N SER A 84 4.62 12.89 17.15
CA SER A 84 4.60 11.48 17.52
C SER A 84 3.54 10.72 16.71
N PRO A 85 3.61 9.38 16.60
CA PRO A 85 2.57 8.60 15.91
C PRO A 85 1.16 8.83 16.47
N SER A 86 1.05 9.01 17.79
CA SER A 86 -0.20 9.39 18.47
C SER A 86 -0.69 10.78 18.08
N GLY A 87 0.24 11.72 17.86
CA GLY A 87 -0.07 13.06 17.36
C GLY A 87 -0.59 13.03 15.93
N VAL A 88 0.03 12.24 15.05
CA VAL A 88 -0.48 12.01 13.68
C VAL A 88 -1.89 11.41 13.73
N MET A 89 -2.12 10.38 14.55
CA MET A 89 -3.47 9.82 14.71
C MET A 89 -4.51 10.85 15.17
N ALA A 90 -4.13 11.80 16.02
CA ALA A 90 -5.01 12.89 16.44
C ALA A 90 -5.30 13.89 15.30
N GLU A 91 -4.31 14.24 14.49
CA GLU A 91 -4.50 15.10 13.31
C GLU A 91 -5.38 14.44 12.25
N LEU A 92 -5.30 13.11 12.13
CA LEU A 92 -6.17 12.30 11.29
C LEU A 92 -7.61 12.19 11.82
N GLY A 93 -7.92 12.76 12.99
CA GLY A 93 -9.24 12.68 13.62
C GLY A 93 -9.52 11.37 14.35
N PHE A 94 -8.50 10.54 14.58
CA PHE A 94 -8.61 9.32 15.39
C PHE A 94 -8.16 9.55 16.83
N SER A 95 -8.47 8.59 17.71
CA SER A 95 -8.00 8.65 19.10
C SER A 95 -6.47 8.60 19.16
N SER A 96 -5.86 9.53 19.90
CA SER A 96 -4.42 9.53 20.16
C SER A 96 -3.92 8.29 20.93
N ARG A 97 -4.84 7.54 21.56
CA ARG A 97 -4.58 6.25 22.21
C ARG A 97 -4.60 5.07 21.25
N ASP A 98 -5.01 5.27 20.01
CA ASP A 98 -5.01 4.20 19.01
C ASP A 98 -3.58 3.93 18.54
N ALA A 99 -3.05 2.77 18.96
CA ALA A 99 -1.71 2.33 18.63
C ALA A 99 -1.57 1.76 17.21
N SER A 100 -2.60 1.85 16.37
CA SER A 100 -2.59 1.27 15.01
C SER A 100 -1.45 1.84 14.16
N LEU A 101 -1.26 3.16 14.13
CA LEU A 101 -0.15 3.76 13.37
C LEU A 101 1.20 3.41 13.97
N THR A 102 1.33 3.46 15.30
CA THR A 102 2.56 3.07 16.00
C THR A 102 2.98 1.63 15.65
N ARG A 103 2.03 0.69 15.64
CA ARG A 103 2.29 -0.71 15.27
C ARG A 103 2.60 -0.86 13.78
N ALA A 104 1.96 -0.08 12.92
CA ALA A 104 2.24 -0.11 11.49
C ALA A 104 3.66 0.36 11.16
N LEU A 105 4.12 1.44 11.80
CA LEU A 105 5.49 1.94 11.63
C LEU A 105 6.53 0.98 12.25
N ALA A 106 6.31 0.51 13.48
CA ALA A 106 7.30 -0.30 14.19
C ALA A 106 7.34 -1.78 13.73
N MET A 107 6.18 -2.37 13.43
CA MET A 107 6.05 -3.82 13.21
C MET A 107 5.54 -4.16 11.80
N LYS A 108 5.36 -3.18 10.92
CA LYS A 108 4.76 -3.38 9.58
C LYS A 108 3.39 -4.06 9.68
N ALA A 109 2.62 -3.69 10.70
CA ALA A 109 1.31 -4.27 10.98
C ALA A 109 0.23 -3.75 10.01
N ALA A 110 -0.85 -4.52 9.89
CA ALA A 110 -2.01 -4.12 9.11
C ALA A 110 -2.76 -2.96 9.77
N LEU A 111 -3.13 -1.97 8.96
CA LEU A 111 -3.97 -0.84 9.33
C LEU A 111 -5.43 -1.04 8.90
N ARG A 112 -6.31 -0.21 9.43
CA ARG A 112 -7.70 -0.10 8.95
C ARG A 112 -7.73 0.76 7.69
N LEU A 113 -8.60 0.43 6.74
CA LEU A 113 -8.70 1.16 5.48
C LEU A 113 -9.05 2.63 5.70
N SER A 114 -9.86 2.95 6.72
CA SER A 114 -10.18 4.33 7.09
C SER A 114 -8.95 5.14 7.51
N VAL A 115 -8.02 4.51 8.25
CA VAL A 115 -6.77 5.16 8.68
C VAL A 115 -5.83 5.34 7.49
N ILE A 116 -5.77 4.37 6.59
CA ILE A 116 -5.00 4.46 5.34
C ILE A 116 -5.51 5.63 4.50
N ALA A 117 -6.83 5.72 4.27
CA ALA A 117 -7.42 6.81 3.49
C ALA A 117 -7.14 8.19 4.10
N ALA A 118 -7.33 8.34 5.41
CA ALA A 118 -7.02 9.60 6.10
C ALA A 118 -5.52 9.93 6.04
N LEU A 119 -4.64 8.93 6.17
CA LEU A 119 -3.19 9.11 6.09
C LEU A 119 -2.75 9.54 4.69
N ALA A 120 -3.41 9.06 3.63
CA ALA A 120 -3.13 9.51 2.26
C ALA A 120 -3.37 11.01 2.10
N GLU A 121 -4.53 11.47 2.55
CA GLU A 121 -4.92 12.89 2.50
C GLU A 121 -3.96 13.75 3.33
N TRP A 122 -3.65 13.30 4.55
CA TRP A 122 -2.72 13.99 5.44
C TRP A 122 -1.30 14.08 4.85
N LEU A 123 -0.80 13.02 4.21
CA LEU A 123 0.50 13.06 3.53
C LEU A 123 0.49 14.06 2.37
N ALA A 124 -0.54 14.04 1.52
CA ALA A 124 -0.65 14.99 0.42
C ALA A 124 -0.67 16.45 0.89
N ALA A 125 -1.37 16.73 1.99
CA ALA A 125 -1.45 18.06 2.58
C ALA A 125 -0.14 18.57 3.22
N HIS A 126 0.77 17.66 3.59
CA HIS A 126 1.98 18.02 4.35
C HIS A 126 3.30 17.77 3.60
N GLU A 127 3.26 17.10 2.45
CA GLU A 127 4.43 16.95 1.58
C GLU A 127 4.57 18.07 0.55
N ALA A 128 3.48 18.82 0.26
CA ALA A 128 3.52 19.96 -0.65
C ALA A 128 4.26 21.19 -0.06
N ASP A 129 4.59 21.18 1.24
CA ASP A 129 5.29 22.25 1.96
C ASP A 129 6.79 21.96 2.19
N GLY A 130 7.35 20.92 1.54
CA GLY A 130 8.73 20.44 1.72
C GLY A 130 9.69 20.82 0.59
#